data_AF-A0A2G6GAF4-F1
#
_entry.id   AF-A0A2G6GAF4-F1
#
_cell.length_a   1.000
_cell.length_b   1.000
_cell.length_c   1.000
_cell.angle_alpha   90.00
_cell.angle_beta   90.00
_cell.angle_gamma   90.00
#
_symmetry.space_group_name_H-M   'P 1'
#
loop_
_entity.id
_entity.type
_entity.pdbx_description
1 polymer ?
#
loop_
_entity_poly.entity_id
_entity_poly.type
_entity_poly.pdbx_seq_one_letter_code
_entity_poly.pdbx_strand_id
1 'polypeptide(L)'
;MNKESFKDKLNQGIKEKEIAFFDKQKVSEETQSEIFDLQKEKEEKILEMKEKLKDVDEGKEIAFSKDASSVKYDKEDGKYTVFGKKGVQLETTKGQILASTLWGSEFKLDSDVERDFKKKFILEHTKNDILEMYDSQVIRWGRESFMTQGGTSRAYEGLAETENMSLEEIPKGTLAEKMFSSFFTRVCQDVSEIPFEFKRADIYDDVENKIDFVFKIKHNDEVAEKQAYVQDDGENIGVQFTIGKSTNLLKHKQEQFKRSDLEESKVDDLVLVSIPIEEIRDFLKTYQESSKNDKLVKTPDFYFSEDLKEKIVKAVLEKLPPKLQINSNEIWENIKNKI
;
A
#
# COMPACT_ATOMS: atom_id res chain seq x y z
N MET A 1 4.40 -34.29 12.63
CA MET A 1 5.44 -33.31 13.01
C MET A 1 4.87 -32.44 14.11
N ASN A 2 5.52 -32.36 15.27
CA ASN A 2 5.00 -31.59 16.41
C ASN A 2 5.13 -30.09 16.10
N LYS A 3 4.08 -29.28 16.33
CA LYS A 3 4.06 -27.83 15.99
C LYS A 3 5.20 -27.08 16.70
N GLU A 4 5.55 -27.47 17.93
CA GLU A 4 6.70 -26.93 18.67
C GLU A 4 8.04 -27.19 17.97
N SER A 5 8.30 -28.43 17.55
CA SER A 5 9.57 -28.79 16.91
C SER A 5 9.80 -28.11 15.55
N PHE A 6 8.73 -27.67 14.87
CA PHE A 6 8.85 -26.87 13.65
C PHE A 6 9.14 -25.41 13.96
N LYS A 7 8.44 -24.82 14.94
CA LYS A 7 8.70 -23.44 15.40
C LYS A 7 10.13 -23.28 15.89
N ASP A 8 10.65 -24.22 16.66
CA ASP A 8 12.01 -24.14 17.21
C ASP A 8 13.09 -24.22 16.12
N LYS A 9 12.92 -25.11 15.14
CA LYS A 9 13.85 -25.24 14.01
C LYS A 9 13.82 -24.03 13.08
N LEU A 10 12.64 -23.43 12.90
CA LEU A 10 12.45 -22.23 12.10
C LEU A 10 13.11 -21.02 12.79
N ASN A 11 12.84 -20.83 14.08
CA ASN A 11 13.46 -19.79 14.90
C ASN A 11 14.99 -19.89 14.90
N GLN A 12 15.54 -21.11 14.97
CA GLN A 12 16.98 -21.32 14.89
C GLN A 12 17.56 -20.98 13.51
N GLY A 13 16.88 -21.38 12.43
CA GLY A 13 17.33 -21.12 11.06
C GLY A 13 17.26 -19.64 10.65
N ILE A 14 16.31 -18.88 11.18
CA ILE A 14 16.21 -17.42 10.99
C ILE A 14 17.39 -16.76 11.71
N LYS A 15 17.56 -17.05 13.01
CA LYS A 15 18.60 -16.45 13.85
C LYS A 15 20.01 -16.66 13.28
N GLU A 16 20.32 -17.85 12.77
CA GLU A 16 21.65 -18.15 12.21
C GLU A 16 21.95 -17.39 10.91
N LYS A 17 20.97 -17.18 10.03
CA LYS A 17 21.16 -16.43 8.78
C LYS A 17 21.23 -14.93 9.01
N GLU A 18 20.51 -14.43 10.01
CA GLU A 18 20.45 -13.01 10.34
C GLU A 18 21.69 -12.49 11.04
N ILE A 19 22.19 -13.20 12.06
CA ILE A 19 23.43 -12.82 12.76
C ILE A 19 24.56 -12.66 11.74
N ALA A 20 24.67 -13.59 10.79
CA ALA A 20 25.69 -13.52 9.73
C ALA A 20 25.51 -12.36 8.74
N PHE A 21 24.28 -11.85 8.54
CA PHE A 21 24.00 -10.69 7.70
C PHE A 21 24.23 -9.39 8.47
N PHE A 22 23.70 -9.25 9.68
CA PHE A 22 23.77 -8.02 10.48
C PHE A 22 25.15 -7.79 11.11
N ASP A 23 25.90 -8.83 11.46
CA ASP A 23 27.29 -8.70 11.92
C ASP A 23 28.18 -8.08 10.82
N LYS A 24 27.91 -8.38 9.55
CA LYS A 24 28.60 -7.74 8.42
C LYS A 24 28.20 -6.27 8.25
N GLN A 25 27.03 -5.89 8.73
CA GLN A 25 26.44 -4.54 8.63
C GLN A 25 26.67 -3.69 9.89
N LYS A 26 27.37 -4.22 10.91
CA LYS A 26 27.69 -3.54 12.18
C LYS A 26 26.48 -2.96 12.92
N VAL A 27 25.33 -3.62 12.81
CA VAL A 27 24.10 -3.27 13.55
C VAL A 27 24.22 -3.78 14.98
N SER A 28 23.72 -3.02 15.97
CA SER A 28 23.79 -3.38 17.38
C SER A 28 23.02 -4.66 17.70
N GLU A 29 23.43 -5.40 18.74
CA GLU A 29 22.71 -6.60 19.18
C GLU A 29 21.26 -6.31 19.59
N GLU A 30 21.00 -5.12 20.15
CA GLU A 30 19.66 -4.66 20.51
C GLU A 30 18.77 -4.56 19.26
N THR A 31 19.22 -3.81 18.25
CA THR A 31 18.50 -3.68 16.98
C THR A 31 18.36 -5.01 16.24
N GLN A 32 19.37 -5.89 16.28
CA GLN A 32 19.24 -7.25 15.75
C GLN A 32 18.13 -8.04 16.46
N SER A 33 17.99 -7.90 17.78
CA SER A 33 16.92 -8.55 18.53
C SER A 33 15.54 -8.00 18.16
N GLU A 34 15.40 -6.68 18.04
CA GLU A 34 14.14 -6.05 17.61
C GLU A 34 13.71 -6.51 16.21
N ILE A 35 14.66 -6.57 15.27
CA ILE A 35 14.43 -7.06 13.92
C ILE A 35 14.00 -8.53 13.93
N PHE A 36 14.65 -9.36 14.73
CA PHE A 36 14.30 -10.78 14.86
C PHE A 36 12.88 -10.97 15.40
N ASP A 37 12.46 -10.16 16.37
CA ASP A 37 11.10 -10.22 16.92
C ASP A 37 10.04 -9.79 15.89
N LEU A 38 10.30 -8.72 15.11
CA LEU A 38 9.45 -8.34 13.98
C LEU A 38 9.31 -9.47 12.94
N GLN A 39 10.37 -10.24 12.69
CA GLN A 39 10.29 -11.37 11.76
C GLN A 39 9.40 -12.50 12.27
N LYS A 40 9.51 -12.84 13.56
CA LYS A 40 8.58 -13.82 14.17
C LYS A 40 7.14 -13.34 14.04
N GLU A 41 6.87 -12.08 14.34
CA GLU A 41 5.53 -11.50 14.22
C GLU A 41 4.99 -11.59 12.78
N LYS A 42 5.83 -11.29 11.77
CA LYS A 42 5.47 -11.48 10.36
C LYS A 42 5.12 -12.93 10.03
N GLU A 43 5.87 -13.90 10.55
CA GLU A 43 5.55 -15.32 10.35
C GLU A 43 4.23 -15.72 11.00
N GLU A 44 3.94 -15.20 12.20
CA GLU A 44 2.67 -15.41 12.89
C GLU A 44 1.51 -14.84 12.08
N LYS A 45 1.66 -13.64 11.49
CA LYS A 45 0.67 -13.05 10.57
C LYS A 45 0.43 -13.91 9.34
N ILE A 46 1.47 -14.51 8.75
CA ILE A 46 1.32 -15.45 7.62
C ILE A 46 0.58 -16.72 8.04
N LEU A 47 0.83 -17.24 9.24
CA LEU A 47 0.12 -18.41 9.77
C LEU A 47 -1.35 -18.08 10.02
N GLU A 48 -1.64 -16.94 10.65
CA GLU A 48 -3.01 -16.46 10.86
C GLU A 48 -3.75 -16.31 9.53
N MET A 49 -3.10 -15.69 8.53
CA MET A 49 -3.65 -15.55 7.17
C MET A 49 -4.02 -16.91 6.56
N LYS A 50 -3.13 -17.92 6.67
CA LYS A 50 -3.40 -19.28 6.16
C LYS A 50 -4.58 -19.94 6.87
N GLU A 51 -4.70 -19.76 8.18
CA GLU A 51 -5.84 -20.27 8.95
C GLU A 51 -7.15 -19.58 8.53
N LYS A 52 -7.16 -18.25 8.40
CA LYS A 52 -8.34 -17.51 7.92
C LYS A 52 -8.73 -17.88 6.48
N LEU A 53 -7.77 -18.10 5.59
CA LEU A 53 -8.05 -18.56 4.21
C LEU A 53 -8.73 -19.94 4.20
N LYS A 54 -8.33 -20.82 5.13
CA LYS A 54 -9.00 -22.11 5.32
C LYS A 54 -10.42 -21.92 5.88
N ASP A 55 -10.62 -21.02 6.84
CA ASP A 55 -11.95 -20.70 7.35
C ASP A 55 -12.88 -20.18 6.25
N VAL A 56 -12.37 -19.39 5.29
CA VAL A 56 -13.12 -18.98 4.09
C VAL A 56 -13.55 -20.18 3.25
N ASP A 57 -12.66 -21.15 3.05
CA ASP A 57 -12.97 -22.37 2.30
C ASP A 57 -14.00 -23.27 3.01
N GLU A 58 -14.09 -23.16 4.33
CA GLU A 58 -15.12 -23.81 5.16
C GLU A 58 -16.42 -22.98 5.28
N GLY A 59 -16.51 -21.83 4.61
CA GLY A 59 -17.71 -20.98 4.59
C GLY A 59 -17.94 -20.16 5.87
N LYS A 60 -16.91 -19.99 6.71
CA LYS A 60 -17.01 -19.26 7.96
C LYS A 60 -16.95 -17.74 7.77
N GLU A 61 -17.37 -17.04 8.82
CA GLU A 61 -17.14 -15.61 8.98
C GLU A 61 -15.66 -15.34 9.30
N ILE A 62 -15.15 -14.22 8.84
CA ILE A 62 -13.75 -13.84 9.01
C ILE A 62 -13.68 -12.54 9.81
N ALA A 63 -12.87 -12.51 10.86
CA ALA A 63 -12.59 -11.30 11.63
C ALA A 63 -11.11 -11.26 12.02
N PHE A 64 -10.51 -10.07 11.95
CA PHE A 64 -9.15 -9.80 12.46
C PHE A 64 -9.16 -9.32 13.91
N SER A 65 -10.26 -8.69 14.33
CA SER A 65 -10.45 -8.19 15.69
C SER A 65 -11.88 -8.41 16.17
N LYS A 66 -12.05 -8.51 17.50
CA LYS A 66 -13.36 -8.67 18.13
C LYS A 66 -14.22 -7.41 18.03
N ASP A 67 -13.59 -6.25 17.91
CA ASP A 67 -14.24 -4.94 17.84
C ASP A 67 -14.44 -4.44 16.40
N ALA A 68 -14.11 -5.27 15.40
CA ALA A 68 -14.22 -4.96 14.00
C ALA A 68 -15.68 -4.76 13.55
N SER A 69 -15.91 -3.81 12.63
CA SER A 69 -17.25 -3.55 12.10
C SER A 69 -17.65 -4.65 11.11
N SER A 70 -18.93 -5.04 11.09
CA SER A 70 -19.38 -6.14 10.22
C SER A 70 -19.70 -5.64 8.81
N VAL A 71 -19.33 -6.43 7.81
CA VAL A 71 -19.59 -6.19 6.40
C VAL A 71 -20.47 -7.31 5.89
N LYS A 72 -21.56 -6.93 5.23
CA LYS A 72 -22.49 -7.84 4.55
C LYS A 72 -22.53 -7.55 3.07
N TYR A 73 -22.95 -8.54 2.30
CA TYR A 73 -23.14 -8.43 0.86
C TYR A 73 -24.55 -8.86 0.50
N ASP A 74 -25.34 -7.92 0.00
CA ASP A 74 -26.64 -8.21 -0.55
C ASP A 74 -26.48 -8.73 -1.98
N LYS A 75 -26.86 -9.99 -2.20
CA LYS A 75 -26.76 -10.64 -3.52
C LYS A 75 -27.84 -10.17 -4.50
N GLU A 76 -28.97 -9.65 -4.01
CA GLU A 76 -30.06 -9.16 -4.86
C GLU A 76 -29.71 -7.79 -5.44
N ASP A 77 -29.22 -6.90 -4.58
CA ASP A 77 -28.85 -5.53 -4.97
C ASP A 77 -27.39 -5.38 -5.41
N GLY A 78 -26.55 -6.39 -5.17
CA GLY A 78 -25.12 -6.38 -5.50
C GLY A 78 -24.31 -5.40 -4.65
N LYS A 79 -24.77 -5.07 -3.44
CA LYS A 79 -24.24 -3.99 -2.60
C LYS A 79 -23.54 -4.49 -1.35
N TYR A 80 -22.47 -3.80 -0.97
CA TYR A 80 -21.82 -4.00 0.32
C TYR A 80 -22.36 -3.01 1.33
N THR A 81 -22.63 -3.48 2.54
CA THR A 81 -23.05 -2.64 3.66
C THR A 81 -22.17 -2.87 4.87
N VAL A 82 -21.66 -1.78 5.46
CA VAL A 82 -20.95 -1.81 6.74
C VAL A 82 -21.89 -1.44 7.87
N PHE A 83 -21.89 -2.27 8.90
CA PHE A 83 -22.67 -2.12 10.12
C PHE A 83 -21.77 -1.55 11.21
N GLY A 84 -21.91 -0.25 11.44
CA GLY A 84 -21.20 0.47 12.49
C GLY A 84 -21.85 0.33 13.86
N LYS A 85 -21.28 1.04 14.84
CA LYS A 85 -21.83 1.07 16.20
C LYS A 85 -23.21 1.75 16.19
N LYS A 86 -24.12 1.28 17.05
CA LYS A 86 -25.51 1.78 17.19
C LYS A 86 -26.42 1.53 15.97
N GLY A 87 -26.12 0.51 15.16
CA GLY A 87 -27.02 0.06 14.08
C GLY A 87 -26.99 0.92 12.82
N VAL A 88 -26.00 1.81 12.68
CA VAL A 88 -25.82 2.60 11.45
C VAL A 88 -25.32 1.70 10.34
N GLN A 89 -25.97 1.80 9.19
CA GLN A 89 -25.66 1.06 7.97
C GLN A 89 -25.12 2.04 6.94
N LEU A 90 -23.98 1.71 6.35
CA LEU A 90 -23.36 2.50 5.29
C LEU A 90 -23.14 1.62 4.07
N GLU A 91 -23.74 2.01 2.95
CA GLU A 91 -23.42 1.43 1.64
C GLU A 91 -21.95 1.75 1.30
N THR A 92 -21.24 0.76 0.78
CA THR A 92 -19.80 0.85 0.48
C THR A 92 -19.45 0.04 -0.76
N THR A 93 -18.21 0.16 -1.22
CA THR A 93 -17.63 -0.68 -2.27
C THR A 93 -16.51 -1.58 -1.73
N LYS A 94 -16.07 -2.54 -2.57
CA LYS A 94 -14.90 -3.39 -2.28
C LYS A 94 -13.64 -2.53 -2.14
N GLY A 95 -13.47 -1.55 -3.01
CA GLY A 95 -12.34 -0.62 -3.01
C GLY A 95 -12.29 0.25 -1.78
N GLN A 96 -13.43 0.74 -1.27
CA GLN A 96 -13.48 1.51 -0.02
C GLN A 96 -13.08 0.66 1.18
N ILE A 97 -13.58 -0.59 1.28
CA ILE A 97 -13.21 -1.52 2.36
C ILE A 97 -11.70 -1.80 2.35
N LEU A 98 -11.12 -2.05 1.18
CA LEU A 98 -9.68 -2.32 1.06
C LEU A 98 -8.83 -1.06 1.30
N ALA A 99 -9.26 0.10 0.81
CA ALA A 99 -8.54 1.35 0.99
C ALA A 99 -8.52 1.80 2.47
N SER A 100 -9.58 1.51 3.24
CA SER A 100 -9.65 1.90 4.65
C SER A 100 -8.77 1.05 5.56
N THR A 101 -8.36 -0.16 5.16
CA THR A 101 -7.35 -0.92 5.94
C THR A 101 -6.03 -0.19 6.03
N LEU A 102 -5.66 0.61 5.01
CA LEU A 102 -4.47 1.48 5.07
C LEU A 102 -4.56 2.52 6.19
N TRP A 103 -5.76 2.83 6.68
CA TRP A 103 -6.01 3.77 7.77
C TRP A 103 -6.36 3.07 9.09
N GLY A 104 -6.10 1.77 9.20
CA GLY A 104 -6.33 0.98 10.41
C GLY A 104 -7.79 0.56 10.62
N SER A 105 -8.65 0.64 9.60
CA SER A 105 -9.99 0.08 9.69
C SER A 105 -9.94 -1.45 9.64
N GLU A 106 -10.58 -2.08 10.62
CA GLU A 106 -10.73 -3.54 10.69
C GLU A 106 -12.17 -3.96 10.46
N PHE A 107 -12.36 -5.04 9.71
CA PHE A 107 -13.67 -5.56 9.36
C PHE A 107 -13.84 -7.03 9.73
N LYS A 108 -15.08 -7.35 10.07
CA LYS A 108 -15.60 -8.70 10.09
C LYS A 108 -16.40 -8.93 8.80
N LEU A 109 -16.04 -9.92 8.00
CA LEU A 109 -16.76 -10.29 6.78
C LEU A 109 -17.71 -11.44 7.06
N ASP A 110 -19.01 -11.19 6.91
CA ASP A 110 -20.06 -12.16 7.17
C ASP A 110 -20.12 -13.27 6.10
N SER A 111 -20.87 -14.34 6.37
CA SER A 111 -20.93 -15.55 5.52
C SER A 111 -21.44 -15.28 4.08
N ASP A 112 -22.23 -14.24 3.89
CA ASP A 112 -22.85 -13.80 2.63
C ASP A 112 -21.87 -13.09 1.67
N VAL A 113 -20.79 -12.50 2.20
CA VAL A 113 -19.74 -11.86 1.42
C VAL A 113 -19.08 -12.86 0.46
N GLU A 114 -18.91 -12.44 -0.79
CA GLU A 114 -18.31 -13.25 -1.85
C GLU A 114 -16.96 -13.84 -1.46
N ARG A 115 -16.80 -15.15 -1.71
CA ARG A 115 -15.60 -15.91 -1.32
C ARG A 115 -14.31 -15.27 -1.84
N ASP A 116 -14.28 -14.89 -3.11
CA ASP A 116 -13.07 -14.35 -3.73
C ASP A 116 -12.70 -12.99 -3.15
N PHE A 117 -13.69 -12.18 -2.79
CA PHE A 117 -13.45 -10.93 -2.07
C PHE A 117 -12.94 -11.17 -0.65
N LYS A 118 -13.47 -12.15 0.10
CA LYS A 118 -12.93 -12.51 1.42
C LYS A 118 -11.46 -12.88 1.35
N LYS A 119 -11.09 -13.72 0.38
CA LYS A 119 -9.69 -14.12 0.17
C LYS A 119 -8.81 -12.92 -0.16
N LYS A 120 -9.27 -12.05 -1.07
CA LYS A 120 -8.56 -10.83 -1.43
C LYS A 120 -8.38 -9.90 -0.23
N PHE A 121 -9.43 -9.68 0.55
CA PHE A 121 -9.38 -8.88 1.78
C PHE A 121 -8.36 -9.42 2.78
N ILE A 122 -8.37 -10.74 3.04
CA ILE A 122 -7.39 -11.37 3.93
C ILE A 122 -5.97 -11.14 3.42
N LEU A 123 -5.73 -11.37 2.13
CA LEU A 123 -4.42 -11.20 1.52
C LEU A 123 -3.93 -9.75 1.59
N GLU A 124 -4.75 -8.77 1.23
CA GLU A 124 -4.36 -7.35 1.26
C GLU A 124 -4.18 -6.83 2.69
N HIS A 125 -5.05 -7.24 3.62
CA HIS A 125 -4.90 -6.87 5.03
C HIS A 125 -3.60 -7.42 5.61
N THR A 126 -3.31 -8.71 5.43
CA THR A 126 -2.05 -9.30 5.89
C THR A 126 -0.83 -8.72 5.17
N LYS A 127 -0.94 -8.42 3.88
CA LYS A 127 0.14 -7.78 3.12
C LYS A 127 0.47 -6.40 3.68
N ASN A 128 -0.53 -5.60 4.05
CA ASN A 128 -0.33 -4.30 4.68
C ASN A 128 0.36 -4.44 6.05
N ASP A 129 -0.11 -5.34 6.91
CA ASP A 129 0.54 -5.61 8.21
C ASP A 129 2.01 -6.01 8.04
N ILE A 130 2.30 -6.92 7.11
CA ILE A 130 3.66 -7.38 6.82
C ILE A 130 4.52 -6.25 6.26
N LEU A 131 3.96 -5.40 5.40
CA LEU A 131 4.66 -4.25 4.83
C LEU A 131 5.02 -3.24 5.92
N GLU A 132 4.09 -2.90 6.82
CA GLU A 132 4.38 -2.01 7.95
C GLU A 132 5.47 -2.58 8.87
N MET A 133 5.41 -3.88 9.18
CA MET A 133 6.47 -4.56 9.94
C MET A 133 7.82 -4.60 9.19
N TYR A 134 7.80 -4.75 7.87
CA TYR A 134 8.99 -4.69 7.04
C TYR A 134 9.58 -3.28 7.01
N ASP A 135 8.76 -2.25 6.84
CA ASP A 135 9.18 -0.85 6.88
C ASP A 135 9.85 -0.53 8.23
N SER A 136 9.19 -0.91 9.33
CA SER A 136 9.74 -0.83 10.69
C SER A 136 11.09 -1.56 10.85
N GLN A 137 11.27 -2.72 10.19
CA GLN A 137 12.55 -3.45 10.19
C GLN A 137 13.63 -2.67 9.44
N VAL A 138 13.31 -2.17 8.25
CA VAL A 138 14.25 -1.42 7.40
C VAL A 138 14.64 -0.09 8.05
N ILE A 139 13.71 0.61 8.71
CA ILE A 139 13.99 1.85 9.45
C ILE A 139 14.99 1.58 10.58
N ARG A 140 14.77 0.55 11.40
CA ARG A 140 15.70 0.13 12.47
C ARG A 140 17.09 -0.17 11.92
N TRP A 141 17.15 -0.97 10.86
CA TRP A 141 18.41 -1.29 10.18
C TRP A 141 19.09 -0.03 9.61
N GLY A 142 18.35 0.80 8.88
CA GLY A 142 18.87 1.96 8.15
C GLY A 142 19.37 3.10 9.04
N ARG A 143 18.90 3.17 10.29
CA ARG A 143 19.41 4.10 11.31
C ARG A 143 20.79 3.75 11.83
N GLU A 144 21.10 2.46 11.94
CA GLU A 144 22.35 1.98 12.53
C GLU A 144 23.40 1.50 11.52
N SER A 145 22.95 1.06 10.34
CA SER A 145 23.81 0.49 9.32
C SER A 145 24.92 1.47 8.92
N PHE A 146 26.17 1.03 8.93
CA PHE A 146 27.28 1.88 8.46
C PHE A 146 27.24 2.16 6.94
N MET A 147 26.43 1.38 6.20
CA MET A 147 26.25 1.51 4.75
C MET A 147 25.34 2.69 4.38
N THR A 148 24.48 3.16 5.29
CA THR A 148 23.61 4.32 5.06
C THR A 148 24.37 5.61 5.41
N GLN A 149 25.06 6.19 4.43
CA GLN A 149 25.87 7.39 4.65
C GLN A 149 25.10 8.69 4.37
N GLY A 150 25.33 9.71 5.19
CA GLY A 150 24.95 11.10 4.90
C GLY A 150 23.44 11.35 4.91
N GLY A 151 22.86 11.67 3.74
CA GLY A 151 21.45 12.07 3.61
C GLY A 151 20.44 10.95 3.84
N THR A 152 20.82 9.70 3.56
CA THR A 152 19.95 8.52 3.67
C THR A 152 19.70 8.15 5.14
N SER A 153 20.74 8.14 5.98
CA SER A 153 20.58 7.90 7.43
C SER A 153 19.63 8.89 8.09
N ARG A 154 19.71 10.19 7.73
CA ARG A 154 18.76 11.21 8.21
C ARG A 154 17.33 10.98 7.75
N ALA A 155 17.13 10.38 6.57
CA ALA A 155 15.79 10.01 6.10
C ALA A 155 15.19 8.92 6.98
N TYR A 156 15.96 7.86 7.28
CA TYR A 156 15.52 6.81 8.21
C TYR A 156 15.30 7.32 9.65
N GLU A 157 16.14 8.25 10.14
CA GLU A 157 15.90 8.91 11.44
C GLU A 157 14.57 9.67 11.45
N GLY A 158 14.31 10.49 10.43
CA GLY A 158 13.05 11.23 10.31
C GLY A 158 11.83 10.30 10.21
N LEU A 159 11.96 9.16 9.54
CA LEU A 159 10.90 8.16 9.46
C LEU A 159 10.64 7.47 10.80
N ALA A 160 11.67 7.11 11.57
CA ALA A 160 11.49 6.56 12.91
C ALA A 160 10.77 7.53 13.86
N GLU A 161 11.03 8.84 13.74
CA GLU A 161 10.29 9.83 14.52
C GLU A 161 8.79 9.83 14.18
N THR A 162 8.41 9.51 12.93
CA THR A 162 7.00 9.46 12.51
C THR A 162 6.23 8.24 12.98
N GLU A 163 6.89 7.13 13.34
CA GLU A 163 6.21 5.90 13.79
C GLU A 163 5.31 6.13 15.02
N ASN A 164 5.67 7.11 15.87
CA ASN A 164 4.93 7.44 17.09
C ASN A 164 4.13 8.74 17.01
N MET A 165 4.08 9.38 15.83
CA MET A 165 3.36 10.64 15.63
C MET A 165 1.86 10.42 15.51
N SER A 166 1.09 11.38 16.05
CA SER A 166 -0.33 11.52 15.69
C SER A 166 -0.47 11.93 14.22
N LEU A 167 -1.64 11.68 13.62
CA LEU A 167 -1.89 12.04 12.21
C LEU A 167 -1.66 13.54 11.93
N GLU A 168 -1.88 14.39 12.92
CA GLU A 168 -1.66 15.84 12.89
C GLU A 168 -0.17 16.22 12.81
N GLU A 169 0.72 15.37 13.34
CA GLU A 169 2.16 15.61 13.38
C GLU A 169 2.85 15.07 12.12
N ILE A 170 2.32 14.01 11.49
CA ILE A 170 2.88 13.42 10.26
C ILE A 170 3.08 14.48 9.17
N PRO A 171 4.24 14.54 8.48
CA PRO A 171 4.47 15.48 7.39
C PRO A 171 3.41 15.44 6.30
N LYS A 172 3.10 16.60 5.69
CA LYS A 172 2.09 16.70 4.63
C LYS A 172 2.37 15.80 3.42
N GLY A 173 3.65 15.60 3.08
CA GLY A 173 4.06 14.72 1.96
C GLY A 173 3.64 13.28 2.20
N THR A 174 4.04 12.72 3.35
CA THR A 174 3.68 11.36 3.79
C THR A 174 2.17 11.15 3.87
N LEU A 175 1.42 12.15 4.37
CA LEU A 175 -0.05 12.09 4.36
C LEU A 175 -0.61 12.06 2.93
N ALA A 176 -0.09 12.89 2.03
CA ALA A 176 -0.51 12.90 0.65
C ALA A 176 -0.24 11.55 -0.03
N GLU A 177 0.92 10.95 0.20
CA GLU A 177 1.26 9.63 -0.34
C GLU A 177 0.31 8.54 0.15
N LYS A 178 -0.03 8.56 1.44
CA LYS A 178 -1.00 7.63 2.03
C LYS A 178 -2.41 7.83 1.44
N MET A 179 -2.84 9.07 1.26
CA MET A 179 -4.12 9.39 0.61
C MET A 179 -4.17 8.95 -0.85
N PHE A 180 -3.08 9.14 -1.60
CA PHE A 180 -2.97 8.69 -2.99
C PHE A 180 -3.00 7.17 -3.08
N SER A 181 -2.32 6.49 -2.14
CA SER A 181 -2.35 5.05 -2.03
C SER A 181 -3.77 4.52 -1.82
N SER A 182 -4.53 5.11 -0.89
CA SER A 182 -5.93 4.76 -0.69
C SER A 182 -6.79 5.06 -1.92
N PHE A 183 -6.57 6.20 -2.57
CA PHE A 183 -7.30 6.57 -3.77
C PHE A 183 -7.09 5.58 -4.91
N PHE A 184 -5.85 5.27 -5.28
CA PHE A 184 -5.54 4.31 -6.34
C PHE A 184 -5.87 2.87 -5.94
N THR A 185 -5.75 2.51 -4.66
CA THR A 185 -6.26 1.23 -4.16
C THR A 185 -7.76 1.11 -4.44
N ARG A 186 -8.56 2.13 -4.11
CA ARG A 186 -10.00 2.11 -4.42
C ARG A 186 -10.26 2.01 -5.93
N VAL A 187 -9.61 2.85 -6.73
CA VAL A 187 -9.74 2.85 -8.19
C VAL A 187 -9.48 1.46 -8.78
N CYS A 188 -8.38 0.81 -8.40
CA CYS A 188 -8.02 -0.51 -8.93
C CYS A 188 -8.95 -1.66 -8.52
N GLN A 189 -9.82 -1.44 -7.54
CA GLN A 189 -10.73 -2.46 -7.03
C GLN A 189 -12.15 -2.27 -7.55
N ASP A 190 -12.57 -1.01 -7.71
CA ASP A 190 -13.93 -0.68 -8.12
C ASP A 190 -14.07 -0.50 -9.64
N VAL A 191 -12.96 -0.27 -10.35
CA VAL A 191 -12.94 -0.11 -11.81
C VAL A 191 -12.26 -1.32 -12.44
N SER A 192 -13.06 -2.19 -13.07
CA SER A 192 -12.56 -3.45 -13.65
C SER A 192 -11.69 -3.27 -14.90
N GLU A 193 -11.89 -2.17 -15.64
CA GLU A 193 -11.30 -1.92 -16.96
C GLU A 193 -10.19 -0.86 -16.90
N ILE A 194 -9.30 -0.96 -15.90
CA ILE A 194 -8.09 -0.12 -15.85
C ILE A 194 -6.88 -0.88 -16.41
N PRO A 195 -6.00 -0.21 -17.19
CA PRO A 195 -4.85 -0.84 -17.84
C PRO A 195 -3.66 -1.00 -16.88
N PHE A 196 -3.86 -0.84 -15.57
CA PHE A 196 -2.78 -0.90 -14.59
C PHE A 196 -3.21 -1.56 -13.28
N GLU A 197 -2.22 -2.06 -12.55
CA GLU A 197 -2.33 -2.41 -11.15
C GLU A 197 -1.52 -1.40 -10.33
N PHE A 198 -1.93 -1.19 -9.08
CA PHE A 198 -1.27 -0.26 -8.16
C PHE A 198 -0.63 -1.03 -7.00
N LYS A 199 0.62 -0.69 -6.68
CA LYS A 199 1.34 -1.19 -5.50
C LYS A 199 2.03 -0.02 -4.80
N ARG A 200 1.98 -0.02 -3.47
CA ARG A 200 2.83 0.85 -2.65
C ARG A 200 4.27 0.34 -2.72
N ALA A 201 5.23 1.25 -2.76
CA ALA A 201 6.61 0.90 -2.50
C ALA A 201 6.80 0.61 -1.00
N ASP A 202 7.82 -0.18 -0.67
CA ASP A 202 8.31 -0.29 0.69
C ASP A 202 9.25 0.88 1.02
N ILE A 203 9.60 1.01 2.30
CA ILE A 203 10.42 2.14 2.76
C ILE A 203 11.84 2.12 2.18
N TYR A 204 12.36 0.94 1.79
CA TYR A 204 13.66 0.86 1.17
C TYR A 204 13.62 1.48 -0.22
N ASP A 205 12.62 1.12 -1.02
CA ASP A 205 12.40 1.69 -2.35
C ASP A 205 12.09 3.19 -2.30
N ASP A 206 11.34 3.67 -1.30
CA ASP A 206 11.13 5.11 -1.10
C ASP A 206 12.46 5.83 -0.75
N VAL A 207 13.22 5.32 0.21
CA VAL A 207 14.40 6.01 0.71
C VAL A 207 15.58 5.90 -0.25
N GLU A 208 15.91 4.71 -0.74
CA GLU A 208 17.07 4.48 -1.61
C GLU A 208 16.74 4.78 -3.08
N ASN A 209 15.61 4.26 -3.57
CA ASN A 209 15.26 4.32 -4.99
C ASN A 209 14.36 5.51 -5.37
N LYS A 210 13.84 6.24 -4.37
CA LYS A 210 12.93 7.38 -4.55
C LYS A 210 11.62 7.01 -5.26
N ILE A 211 11.13 5.81 -4.98
CA ILE A 211 9.88 5.28 -5.52
C ILE A 211 8.83 5.33 -4.40
N ASP A 212 7.78 6.13 -4.57
CA ASP A 212 6.66 6.15 -3.62
C ASP A 212 5.65 5.02 -3.95
N PHE A 213 5.43 4.78 -5.25
CA PHE A 213 4.48 3.77 -5.75
C PHE A 213 4.99 3.10 -7.02
N VAL A 214 4.42 1.92 -7.34
CA VAL A 214 4.65 1.22 -8.60
C VAL A 214 3.32 0.96 -9.30
N PHE A 215 3.24 1.37 -10.56
CA PHE A 215 2.14 1.06 -11.47
C PHE A 215 2.59 -0.05 -12.41
N LYS A 216 1.94 -1.22 -12.31
CA LYS A 216 2.16 -2.32 -13.26
C LYS A 216 1.18 -2.17 -14.42
N ILE A 217 1.68 -1.76 -15.58
CA ILE A 217 0.88 -1.54 -16.78
C ILE A 217 0.70 -2.87 -17.51
N LYS A 218 -0.54 -3.24 -17.78
CA LYS A 218 -0.90 -4.43 -18.54
C LYS A 218 -0.70 -4.14 -20.02
N HIS A 219 0.00 -5.00 -20.75
CA HIS A 219 0.00 -4.93 -22.20
C HIS A 219 -1.37 -5.41 -22.70
N ASN A 220 -1.99 -4.67 -23.61
CA ASN A 220 -3.21 -5.11 -24.26
C ASN A 220 -2.85 -6.17 -25.32
N ASP A 221 -3.49 -7.34 -25.24
CA ASP A 221 -3.26 -8.55 -26.05
C ASP A 221 -3.34 -8.37 -27.58
N GLU A 222 -3.65 -7.19 -28.11
CA GLU A 222 -3.80 -6.98 -29.57
C GLU A 222 -2.49 -7.12 -30.36
N VAL A 223 -1.33 -7.22 -29.69
CA VAL A 223 -0.02 -7.48 -30.33
C VAL A 223 0.46 -8.94 -30.11
N ALA A 224 -0.24 -9.72 -29.28
CA ALA A 224 0.18 -11.06 -28.85
C ALA A 224 -0.04 -12.19 -29.86
N GLU A 225 -0.58 -11.92 -31.06
CA GLU A 225 -0.73 -12.94 -32.11
C GLU A 225 0.60 -13.42 -32.74
N LYS A 226 1.75 -12.83 -32.38
CA LYS A 226 3.04 -13.15 -33.03
C LYS A 226 4.16 -13.69 -32.16
N GLN A 227 4.00 -13.84 -30.85
CA GLN A 227 5.08 -14.40 -30.02
C GLN A 227 4.52 -15.41 -29.02
N ALA A 228 4.63 -16.68 -29.39
CA ALA A 228 4.35 -17.80 -28.52
C ALA A 228 5.34 -17.82 -27.33
N TYR A 229 4.80 -17.99 -26.11
CA TYR A 229 5.51 -18.33 -24.87
C TYR A 229 6.43 -17.28 -24.22
N VAL A 230 6.12 -15.98 -24.31
CA VAL A 230 6.62 -15.02 -23.32
C VAL A 230 5.47 -14.69 -22.38
N GLN A 231 5.65 -15.02 -21.10
CA GLN A 231 4.73 -14.64 -20.04
C GLN A 231 4.70 -13.10 -20.04
N ASP A 232 3.56 -12.52 -20.42
CA ASP A 232 3.42 -11.08 -20.57
C ASP A 232 3.43 -10.44 -19.18
N ASP A 233 4.62 -10.08 -18.72
CA ASP A 233 4.84 -9.62 -17.34
C ASP A 233 4.46 -8.15 -17.13
N GLY A 234 3.97 -7.43 -18.15
CA GLY A 234 3.65 -6.00 -18.08
C GLY A 234 4.88 -5.12 -17.82
N GLU A 235 4.72 -3.80 -17.85
CA GLU A 235 5.78 -2.84 -17.47
C GLU A 235 5.52 -2.31 -16.06
N ASN A 236 6.50 -2.42 -15.16
CA ASN A 236 6.47 -1.83 -13.83
C ASN A 236 7.06 -0.42 -13.88
N ILE A 237 6.22 0.60 -13.71
CA ILE A 237 6.63 2.00 -13.71
C ILE A 237 6.64 2.50 -12.27
N GLY A 238 7.82 2.83 -11.76
CA GLY A 238 7.97 3.51 -10.48
C GLY A 238 7.52 4.97 -10.58
N VAL A 239 6.87 5.47 -9.54
CA VAL A 239 6.39 6.84 -9.46
C VAL A 239 6.97 7.49 -8.22
N GLN A 240 7.70 8.59 -8.40
CA GLN A 240 7.94 9.54 -7.31
C GLN A 240 6.89 10.64 -7.37
N PHE A 241 6.28 10.91 -6.23
CA PHE A 241 5.27 11.92 -6.04
C PHE A 241 5.80 13.16 -5.32
N THR A 242 5.19 14.30 -5.61
CA THR A 242 5.42 15.52 -4.83
C THR A 242 4.25 16.48 -4.90
N ILE A 243 3.91 17.06 -3.75
CA ILE A 243 2.92 18.13 -3.63
C ILE A 243 3.52 19.55 -3.75
N GLY A 244 4.85 19.66 -3.91
CA GLY A 244 5.53 20.96 -3.98
C GLY A 244 5.48 21.60 -5.37
N LYS A 245 5.39 22.93 -5.43
CA LYS A 245 5.40 23.73 -6.67
C LYS A 245 6.79 24.20 -7.12
N SER A 246 7.81 24.03 -6.29
CA SER A 246 9.11 24.67 -6.49
C SER A 246 9.89 24.04 -7.65
N THR A 247 10.27 24.83 -8.64
CA THR A 247 11.10 24.39 -9.78
C THR A 247 12.47 23.90 -9.34
N ASN A 248 13.05 24.47 -8.28
CA ASN A 248 14.30 24.00 -7.70
C ASN A 248 14.14 22.64 -7.01
N LEU A 249 12.99 22.42 -6.33
CA LEU A 249 12.67 21.12 -5.75
C LEU A 249 12.51 20.05 -6.83
N LEU A 250 11.85 20.39 -7.95
CA LEU A 250 11.68 19.47 -9.08
C LEU A 250 13.00 19.11 -9.74
N LYS A 251 13.90 20.09 -9.94
CA LYS A 251 15.25 19.82 -10.46
C LYS A 251 16.06 18.94 -9.51
N HIS A 252 16.03 19.22 -8.21
CA HIS A 252 16.70 18.40 -7.21
C HIS A 252 16.15 16.97 -7.19
N LYS A 253 14.82 16.79 -7.21
CA LYS A 253 14.19 15.47 -7.32
C LYS A 253 14.64 14.76 -8.61
N GLN A 254 14.62 15.45 -9.76
CA GLN A 254 15.11 14.89 -11.03
C GLN A 254 16.60 14.48 -11.00
N GLU A 255 17.44 15.16 -10.22
CA GLU A 255 18.84 14.77 -10.04
C GLU A 255 19.00 13.55 -9.14
N GLN A 256 18.17 13.41 -8.10
CA GLN A 256 18.10 12.21 -7.27
C GLN A 256 17.61 11.01 -8.10
N PHE A 257 16.59 11.23 -8.94
CA PHE A 257 16.04 10.29 -9.91
C PHE A 257 17.07 9.62 -10.83
N LYS A 258 18.07 10.38 -11.29
CA LYS A 258 19.09 9.86 -12.21
C LYS A 258 20.10 8.92 -11.55
N ARG A 259 20.07 8.83 -10.22
CA ARG A 259 20.98 8.00 -9.43
C ARG A 259 20.32 6.71 -8.94
N SER A 260 19.01 6.56 -9.12
CA SER A 260 18.28 5.36 -8.74
C SER A 260 18.73 4.16 -9.59
N ASP A 261 18.89 3.01 -8.94
CA ASP A 261 19.21 1.75 -9.62
C ASP A 261 17.90 1.02 -9.98
N LEU A 262 17.56 1.04 -11.26
CA LEU A 262 16.33 0.42 -11.78
C LEU A 262 16.37 -1.12 -11.69
N GLU A 263 17.57 -1.73 -11.75
CA GLU A 263 17.71 -3.19 -11.69
C GLU A 263 17.40 -3.71 -10.28
N GLU A 264 17.86 -3.00 -9.24
CA GLU A 264 17.61 -3.38 -7.84
C GLU A 264 16.13 -3.20 -7.45
N SER A 265 15.50 -2.14 -7.94
CA SER A 265 14.09 -1.79 -7.67
C SER A 265 13.06 -2.56 -8.52
N LYS A 266 13.51 -3.37 -9.49
CA LYS A 266 12.65 -4.17 -10.39
C LYS A 266 11.57 -3.34 -11.10
N VAL A 267 11.88 -2.09 -11.42
CA VAL A 267 11.03 -1.22 -12.25
C VAL A 267 11.68 -1.00 -13.61
N ASP A 268 10.86 -0.92 -14.65
CA ASP A 268 11.29 -0.74 -16.04
C ASP A 268 11.51 0.74 -16.38
N ASP A 269 10.82 1.64 -15.66
CA ASP A 269 10.96 3.08 -15.80
C ASP A 269 10.57 3.80 -14.49
N LEU A 270 10.93 5.07 -14.38
CA LEU A 270 10.66 5.91 -13.22
C LEU A 270 10.14 7.28 -13.66
N VAL A 271 9.02 7.73 -13.09
CA VAL A 271 8.38 9.00 -13.45
C VAL A 271 8.17 9.92 -12.25
N LEU A 272 8.46 11.21 -12.40
CA LEU A 272 8.19 12.24 -11.40
C LEU A 272 6.83 12.90 -11.65
N VAL A 273 5.91 12.72 -10.70
CA VAL A 273 4.58 13.31 -10.72
C VAL A 273 4.49 14.43 -9.69
N SER A 274 4.25 15.65 -10.16
CA SER A 274 4.07 16.82 -9.30
C SER A 274 2.64 17.31 -9.39
N ILE A 275 1.90 17.18 -8.29
CA ILE A 275 0.52 17.66 -8.19
C ILE A 275 0.45 18.56 -6.96
N PRO A 276 0.45 19.88 -7.15
CA PRO A 276 0.38 20.78 -6.02
C PRO A 276 -0.96 20.71 -5.30
N ILE A 277 -0.92 20.38 -4.00
CA ILE A 277 -2.08 20.24 -3.11
C ILE A 277 -1.72 20.84 -1.76
N GLU A 278 -2.36 21.95 -1.41
CA GLU A 278 -2.14 22.63 -0.12
C GLU A 278 -3.10 22.12 0.96
N GLU A 279 -4.25 21.61 0.50
CA GLU A 279 -5.45 21.21 1.24
C GLU A 279 -5.33 19.84 1.94
N ILE A 280 -4.18 19.16 1.87
CA ILE A 280 -3.96 17.84 2.49
C ILE A 280 -4.40 17.81 3.96
N ARG A 281 -4.06 18.87 4.71
CA ARG A 281 -4.45 18.98 6.13
C ARG A 281 -5.95 19.22 6.32
N ASP A 282 -6.59 19.93 5.40
CA ASP A 282 -8.03 20.21 5.46
C ASP A 282 -8.84 18.94 5.18
N PHE A 283 -8.38 18.10 4.23
CA PHE A 283 -8.98 16.78 3.99
C PHE A 283 -8.84 15.87 5.21
N LEU A 284 -7.64 15.82 5.82
CA LEU A 284 -7.42 15.05 7.05
C LEU A 284 -8.30 15.54 8.19
N LYS A 285 -8.37 16.86 8.40
CA LYS A 285 -9.21 17.46 9.43
C LYS A 285 -10.69 17.13 9.22
N THR A 286 -11.18 17.27 7.99
CA THR A 286 -12.57 16.92 7.63
C THR A 286 -12.85 15.43 7.91
N TYR A 287 -11.92 14.55 7.55
CA TYR A 287 -11.99 13.14 7.89
C TYR A 287 -12.04 12.93 9.42
N GLN A 288 -11.17 13.58 10.18
CA GLN A 288 -11.11 13.47 11.64
C GLN A 288 -12.34 14.04 12.35
N GLU A 289 -12.99 15.05 11.78
CA GLU A 289 -14.23 15.64 12.30
C GLU A 289 -15.48 14.87 11.84
N SER A 290 -15.37 14.03 10.82
CA SER A 290 -16.46 13.18 10.35
C SER A 290 -16.93 12.17 11.40
N SER A 291 -18.16 11.67 11.23
CA SER A 291 -18.75 10.77 12.21
C SER A 291 -17.90 9.49 12.35
N LYS A 292 -17.90 8.88 13.55
CA LYS A 292 -17.20 7.60 13.76
C LYS A 292 -17.63 6.51 12.77
N ASN A 293 -18.86 6.60 12.26
CA ASN A 293 -19.38 5.68 11.26
C ASN A 293 -18.83 6.00 9.87
N ASP A 294 -18.74 7.27 9.48
CA ASP A 294 -18.13 7.67 8.21
C ASP A 294 -16.68 7.16 8.09
N LYS A 295 -15.92 7.25 9.18
CA LYS A 295 -14.53 6.77 9.26
C LYS A 295 -14.36 5.25 9.14
N LEU A 296 -15.45 4.47 9.13
CA LEU A 296 -15.36 3.03 8.92
C LEU A 296 -14.95 2.70 7.50
N VAL A 297 -15.42 3.48 6.52
CA VAL A 297 -15.25 3.18 5.09
C VAL A 297 -14.73 4.35 4.27
N LYS A 298 -14.96 5.59 4.71
CA LYS A 298 -14.40 6.76 4.06
C LYS A 298 -12.98 6.97 4.56
N THR A 299 -12.05 7.10 3.64
CA THR A 299 -10.68 7.53 3.88
C THR A 299 -10.54 9.03 3.58
N PRO A 300 -9.45 9.70 3.99
CA PRO A 300 -9.29 11.13 3.71
C PRO A 300 -9.35 11.50 2.21
N ASP A 301 -8.93 10.62 1.29
CA ASP A 301 -9.05 10.85 -0.16
C ASP A 301 -10.50 10.86 -0.66
N PHE A 302 -11.46 10.40 0.14
CA PHE A 302 -12.89 10.55 -0.16
C PHE A 302 -13.30 12.02 -0.32
N TYR A 303 -12.60 12.92 0.39
CA TYR A 303 -12.88 14.35 0.40
C TYR A 303 -12.17 15.12 -0.72
N PHE A 304 -11.42 14.44 -1.59
CA PHE A 304 -10.91 15.07 -2.82
C PHE A 304 -12.08 15.54 -3.70
N SER A 305 -11.98 16.77 -4.20
CA SER A 305 -12.89 17.25 -5.24
C SER A 305 -12.73 16.40 -6.50
N GLU A 306 -13.77 16.37 -7.33
CA GLU A 306 -13.73 15.67 -8.62
C GLU A 306 -12.58 16.21 -9.49
N ASP A 307 -12.43 17.53 -9.58
CA ASP A 307 -11.32 18.18 -10.29
C ASP A 307 -9.94 17.73 -9.79
N LEU A 308 -9.79 17.53 -8.47
CA LEU A 308 -8.54 17.07 -7.90
C LEU A 308 -8.29 15.60 -8.24
N LYS A 309 -9.32 14.75 -8.13
CA LYS A 309 -9.22 13.33 -8.54
C LYS A 309 -8.83 13.21 -10.01
N GLU A 310 -9.45 13.99 -10.89
CA GLU A 310 -9.13 14.06 -12.31
C GLU A 310 -7.66 14.44 -12.54
N LYS A 311 -7.24 15.53 -11.90
CA LYS A 311 -5.86 16.03 -11.98
C LYS A 311 -4.85 14.98 -11.52
N ILE A 312 -5.17 14.23 -10.46
CA ILE A 312 -4.32 13.16 -9.94
C ILE A 312 -4.16 12.05 -10.98
N VAL A 313 -5.27 11.51 -11.47
CA VAL A 313 -5.26 10.43 -12.46
C VAL A 313 -4.51 10.86 -13.72
N LYS A 314 -4.86 12.01 -14.30
CA LYS A 314 -4.23 12.49 -15.52
C LYS A 314 -2.74 12.74 -15.37
N ALA A 315 -2.32 13.37 -14.27
CA ALA A 315 -0.90 13.66 -14.07
C ALA A 315 -0.03 12.41 -13.90
N VAL A 316 -0.58 11.30 -13.37
CA VAL A 316 0.12 10.01 -13.36
C VAL A 316 0.17 9.42 -14.77
N LEU A 317 -0.99 9.30 -15.42
CA LEU A 317 -1.10 8.61 -16.72
C LEU A 317 -0.36 9.32 -17.86
N GLU A 318 -0.38 10.65 -17.89
CA GLU A 318 0.32 11.45 -18.91
C GLU A 318 1.84 11.42 -18.77
N LYS A 319 2.35 10.99 -17.61
CA LYS A 319 3.79 10.80 -17.37
C LYS A 319 4.28 9.42 -17.74
N LEU A 320 3.38 8.46 -17.95
CA LEU A 320 3.75 7.12 -18.37
C LEU A 320 4.38 7.14 -19.78
N PRO A 321 5.29 6.20 -20.08
CA PRO A 321 5.92 6.11 -21.39
C PRO A 321 4.92 6.13 -22.56
N PRO A 322 5.11 6.98 -23.59
CA PRO A 322 4.16 7.09 -24.71
C PRO A 322 3.90 5.77 -25.46
N LYS A 323 4.86 4.84 -25.43
CA LYS A 323 4.73 3.49 -26.00
C LYS A 323 3.56 2.68 -25.42
N LEU A 324 3.09 3.03 -24.22
CA LEU A 324 1.98 2.36 -23.55
C LEU A 324 0.60 2.80 -24.07
N GLN A 325 0.52 3.89 -24.85
CA GLN A 325 -0.69 4.35 -25.54
C GLN A 325 -1.94 4.50 -24.63
N ILE A 326 -1.76 4.90 -23.37
CA ILE A 326 -2.87 5.08 -22.42
C ILE A 326 -3.55 6.44 -22.65
N ASN A 327 -4.85 6.43 -22.92
CA ASN A 327 -5.65 7.65 -23.02
C ASN A 327 -6.14 8.10 -21.63
N SER A 328 -5.48 9.09 -21.04
CA SER A 328 -5.79 9.57 -19.69
C SER A 328 -7.23 10.08 -19.53
N ASN A 329 -7.83 10.66 -20.58
CA ASN A 329 -9.22 11.15 -20.54
C ASN A 329 -10.22 10.01 -20.48
N GLU A 330 -10.04 8.99 -21.32
CA GLU A 330 -10.91 7.82 -21.37
C GLU A 330 -10.89 7.05 -20.05
N ILE A 331 -9.69 6.83 -19.50
CA ILE A 331 -9.53 6.19 -18.19
C ILE A 331 -10.19 7.00 -17.09
N TRP A 332 -10.05 8.34 -17.10
CA TRP A 332 -10.72 9.18 -16.12
C TRP A 332 -12.25 9.09 -16.21
N GLU A 333 -12.83 9.15 -17.40
CA GLU A 333 -14.28 9.02 -17.57
C GLU A 333 -14.78 7.65 -17.06
N ASN A 334 -14.03 6.58 -17.29
CA ASN A 334 -14.34 5.25 -16.75
C ASN A 334 -14.30 5.23 -15.22
N ILE A 335 -13.30 5.88 -14.62
CA ILE A 335 -13.17 6.00 -13.16
C ILE A 335 -14.32 6.83 -12.58
N LYS A 336 -14.55 8.03 -13.11
CA LYS A 336 -15.55 8.98 -12.64
C LYS A 336 -16.96 8.39 -12.55
N ASN A 337 -17.33 7.52 -13.49
CA ASN A 337 -18.63 6.86 -13.50
C ASN A 337 -18.79 5.77 -12.42
N LYS A 338 -17.74 5.46 -11.64
CA LYS A 338 -17.69 4.35 -10.68
C LYS A 338 -17.33 4.73 -9.24
N ILE A 339 -16.75 5.91 -8.97
CA ILE A 339 -16.17 6.24 -7.65
C ILE A 339 -16.57 7.58 -7.01
#